data_AF-A0A1G8F4G7-F1
#
_entry.id   AF-A0A1G8F4G7-F1
#
_cell.length_a   1.000
_cell.length_b   1.000
_cell.length_c   1.000
_cell.angle_alpha   90.00
_cell.angle_beta   90.00
_cell.angle_gamma   90.00
#
_symmetry.space_group_name_H-M   'P 1'
#
loop_
_entity.id
_entity.type
_entity.pdbx_description
1 polymer ?
#
loop_
_entity_poly.entity_id
_entity_poly.type
_entity_poly.pdbx_seq_one_letter_code
_entity_poly.pdbx_strand_id
1 'polypeptide(L)'
;MVKHTHCYLCAKPLTDPLSVDHVPPLLFFPKEMRRKYNIDKLLTVPVHAACNLAYQFDEEYFVHTLLPMTRGSEAGNAHHFRIRDKLRKGKNAALVNKVLEEFTHKVRGVYLPPTRVAKLIDHGRFFRVLWKIIRGLHYHHTREILPEEWGMRY
;
A
#
# COMPACT_ATOMS: atom_id res chain seq x y z
N MET A 1 2.01 29.11 0.68
CA MET A 1 2.24 27.64 0.56
C MET A 1 3.73 27.41 0.47
N VAL A 2 4.31 26.60 1.35
CA VAL A 2 5.74 26.27 1.32
C VAL A 2 5.97 25.27 0.18
N LYS A 3 6.89 25.59 -0.73
CA LYS A 3 7.16 24.80 -1.93
C LYS A 3 8.00 23.57 -1.56
N HIS A 4 7.54 22.37 -1.94
CA HIS A 4 8.38 21.18 -1.89
C HIS A 4 9.52 21.31 -2.91
N THR A 5 10.76 21.11 -2.47
CA THR A 5 11.95 21.24 -3.33
C THR A 5 12.57 19.88 -3.67
N HIS A 6 12.27 18.84 -2.89
CA HIS A 6 12.84 17.50 -3.03
C HIS A 6 11.76 16.42 -3.05
N CYS A 7 12.03 15.37 -3.80
CA CYS A 7 11.23 14.15 -3.82
C CYS A 7 11.53 13.35 -2.55
N TYR A 8 10.52 13.17 -1.71
CA TYR A 8 10.72 12.47 -0.43
C TYR A 8 11.05 10.98 -0.60
N LEU A 9 10.73 10.38 -1.76
CA LEU A 9 10.99 8.97 -2.02
C LEU A 9 12.48 8.70 -2.28
N CYS A 10 13.16 9.56 -3.05
CA CYS A 10 14.55 9.37 -3.48
C CYS A 10 15.53 10.44 -2.97
N ALA A 11 15.06 11.42 -2.19
CA ALA A 11 15.81 12.56 -1.66
C ALA A 11 16.44 13.52 -2.69
N LYS A 12 16.19 13.33 -3.99
CA LYS A 12 16.72 14.21 -5.05
C LYS A 12 15.81 15.43 -5.27
N PRO A 13 16.33 16.55 -5.79
CA PRO A 13 15.52 17.70 -6.18
C PRO A 13 14.38 17.31 -7.13
N LEU A 14 13.21 17.95 -6.97
CA LEU A 14 12.07 17.73 -7.84
C LEU A 14 12.35 18.29 -9.23
N THR A 15 12.26 17.42 -10.22
CA THR A 15 12.45 17.73 -11.65
C THR A 15 11.43 16.94 -12.46
N ASP A 16 11.05 17.45 -13.63
CA ASP A 16 10.13 16.72 -14.51
C ASP A 16 10.72 15.37 -15.00
N PRO A 17 9.89 14.34 -15.25
CA PRO A 17 8.43 14.34 -15.07
C PRO A 17 7.99 14.17 -13.62
N LEU A 18 7.09 15.04 -13.15
CA LEU A 18 6.51 15.00 -11.82
C LEU A 18 5.22 14.17 -11.75
N SER A 19 4.93 13.68 -10.56
CA SER A 19 3.67 13.04 -10.18
C SER A 19 3.27 13.49 -8.77
N VAL A 20 2.06 13.15 -8.36
CA VAL A 20 1.56 13.37 -7.01
C VAL A 20 1.34 12.04 -6.34
N ASP A 21 2.09 11.81 -5.27
CA ASP A 21 1.92 10.64 -4.45
C ASP A 21 0.82 10.89 -3.41
N HIS A 22 0.00 9.87 -3.15
CA HIS A 22 -1.00 9.93 -2.09
C HIS A 22 -0.42 9.27 -0.85
N VAL A 23 -0.47 9.96 0.29
CA VAL A 23 0.05 9.44 1.56
C VAL A 23 -1.03 9.54 2.65
N PRO A 24 -1.67 8.43 3.06
CA PRO A 24 -1.49 7.04 2.58
C PRO A 24 -1.92 6.80 1.12
N PRO A 25 -1.54 5.67 0.51
CA PRO A 25 -1.88 5.31 -0.86
C PRO A 25 -3.36 5.51 -1.20
N LEU A 26 -3.64 6.03 -2.40
CA LEU A 26 -5.02 6.23 -2.87
C LEU A 26 -5.83 4.94 -2.86
N LEU A 27 -5.17 3.79 -3.02
CA LEU A 27 -5.79 2.47 -2.97
C LEU A 27 -6.44 2.16 -1.60
N PHE A 28 -6.16 2.89 -0.52
CA PHE A 28 -6.85 2.69 0.77
C PHE A 28 -8.24 3.33 0.78
N PHE A 29 -8.54 4.18 -0.20
CA PHE A 29 -9.76 4.97 -0.28
C PHE A 29 -10.57 4.57 -1.53
N PRO A 30 -11.43 3.52 -1.44
CA PRO A 30 -12.32 3.11 -2.53
C PRO A 30 -13.05 4.31 -3.15
N LYS A 31 -13.24 4.30 -4.46
CA LYS A 31 -13.88 5.43 -5.18
C LYS A 31 -15.29 5.71 -4.63
N GLU A 32 -16.00 4.66 -4.24
CA GLU A 32 -17.33 4.68 -3.66
C GLU A 32 -17.32 5.40 -2.30
N MET A 33 -16.31 5.11 -1.47
CA MET A 33 -16.10 5.76 -0.17
C MET A 33 -15.76 7.24 -0.33
N ARG A 34 -14.84 7.56 -1.25
CA ARG A 34 -14.47 8.96 -1.52
C ARG A 34 -15.66 9.79 -1.97
N ARG A 35 -16.55 9.22 -2.80
CA ARG A 35 -17.81 9.88 -3.19
C ARG A 35 -18.77 10.02 -2.01
N LYS A 36 -19.00 8.93 -1.27
CA LYS A 36 -19.98 8.89 -0.17
C LYS A 36 -19.64 9.90 0.94
N TYR A 37 -18.37 9.97 1.32
CA TYR A 37 -17.91 10.84 2.40
C TYR A 37 -17.37 12.19 1.91
N ASN A 38 -17.57 12.51 0.63
CA ASN A 38 -17.05 13.71 -0.02
C ASN A 38 -15.55 13.96 0.28
N ILE A 39 -14.74 12.89 0.20
CA ILE A 39 -13.30 12.95 0.41
C ILE A 39 -12.69 13.50 -0.88
N ASP A 40 -12.66 14.83 -0.97
CA ASP A 40 -12.13 15.62 -2.08
C ASP A 40 -10.64 15.89 -1.94
N LYS A 41 -10.14 15.97 -0.69
CA LYS A 41 -8.76 16.33 -0.37
C LYS A 41 -8.06 15.20 0.39
N LEU A 42 -7.40 14.34 -0.36
CA LEU A 42 -6.41 13.44 0.22
C LEU A 42 -5.05 14.15 0.29
N LEU A 43 -4.29 13.85 1.34
CA LEU A 43 -2.93 14.33 1.47
C LEU A 43 -2.12 13.80 0.28
N THR A 44 -1.51 14.74 -0.44
CA THR A 44 -0.62 14.44 -1.55
C THR A 44 0.71 15.15 -1.40
N VAL A 45 1.77 14.53 -1.93
CA VAL A 45 3.13 15.07 -1.92
C VAL A 45 3.70 14.95 -3.35
N PRO A 46 4.29 16.02 -3.91
CA PRO A 46 4.92 15.95 -5.22
C PRO A 46 6.17 15.06 -5.17
N VAL A 47 6.31 14.20 -6.17
CA VAL A 47 7.42 13.23 -6.32
C VAL A 47 7.79 13.08 -7.80
N HIS A 48 8.93 12.48 -8.11
CA HIS A 48 9.20 12.03 -9.48
C HIS A 48 8.20 10.95 -9.90
N ALA A 49 7.74 11.01 -11.15
CA ALA A 49 6.79 10.03 -11.68
C ALA A 49 7.33 8.59 -11.60
N ALA A 50 8.60 8.40 -11.93
CA ALA A 50 9.27 7.10 -11.84
C ALA A 50 9.32 6.57 -10.40
N CYS A 51 9.62 7.44 -9.42
CA CYS A 51 9.62 7.07 -8.00
C CYS A 51 8.23 6.63 -7.53
N ASN A 52 7.17 7.34 -7.94
CA ASN A 52 5.79 6.96 -7.58
C ASN A 52 5.41 5.60 -8.19
N LEU A 53 5.69 5.43 -9.49
CA LEU A 53 5.37 4.23 -10.25
C LEU A 53 6.06 2.97 -9.68
N ALA A 54 7.28 3.12 -9.15
CA ALA A 54 8.04 2.02 -8.56
C ALA A 54 7.37 1.33 -7.35
N TYR A 55 6.34 1.95 -6.76
CA TYR A 55 5.55 1.38 -5.65
C TYR A 55 4.21 0.78 -6.10
N GLN A 56 3.79 0.96 -7.36
CA GLN A 56 2.44 0.59 -7.81
C GLN A 56 2.07 -0.85 -7.46
N PHE A 57 2.91 -1.82 -7.83
CA PHE A 57 2.61 -3.22 -7.56
C PHE A 57 2.68 -3.55 -6.08
N ASP A 58 3.54 -2.90 -5.32
CA ASP A 58 3.71 -3.15 -3.89
C ASP A 58 2.51 -2.62 -3.10
N GLU A 59 1.96 -1.46 -3.47
CA GLU A 59 0.71 -0.95 -2.90
C GLU A 59 -0.48 -1.84 -3.22
N GLU A 60 -0.57 -2.33 -4.46
CA GLU A 60 -1.59 -3.31 -4.82
C GLU A 60 -1.47 -4.56 -3.96
N TYR A 61 -0.27 -5.10 -3.79
CA TYR A 61 -0.01 -6.24 -2.92
C TYR A 61 -0.37 -5.96 -1.47
N PHE A 62 0.03 -4.80 -0.92
CA PHE A 62 -0.26 -4.39 0.45
C PHE A 62 -1.77 -4.40 0.73
N VAL A 63 -2.57 -3.81 -0.15
CA VAL A 63 -4.03 -3.78 0.01
C VAL A 63 -4.66 -5.17 -0.10
N HIS A 64 -4.23 -5.99 -1.08
CA HIS A 64 -4.78 -7.34 -1.22
C HIS A 64 -4.40 -8.23 -0.03
N THR A 65 -3.19 -8.05 0.53
CA THR A 65 -2.71 -8.77 1.70
C THR A 65 -3.55 -8.49 2.94
N LEU A 66 -3.94 -7.23 3.17
CA LEU A 66 -4.75 -6.85 4.33
C LEU A 66 -6.24 -7.15 4.16
N LEU A 67 -6.72 -7.27 2.92
CA LEU A 67 -8.14 -7.36 2.61
C LEU A 67 -8.92 -8.47 3.36
N PRO A 68 -8.40 -9.69 3.54
CA PRO A 68 -9.12 -10.72 4.31
C PRO A 68 -9.42 -10.29 5.75
N MET A 69 -8.55 -9.48 6.35
CA MET A 69 -8.66 -9.02 7.75
C MET A 69 -9.56 -7.78 7.91
N THR A 70 -9.92 -7.11 6.82
CA THR A 70 -10.76 -5.90 6.86
C THR A 70 -12.23 -6.17 6.59
N ARG A 71 -12.63 -7.45 6.42
CA ARG A 71 -14.02 -7.84 6.18
C ARG A 71 -14.91 -7.39 7.35
N GLY A 72 -16.09 -6.86 7.02
CA GLY A 72 -17.01 -6.30 8.00
C GLY A 72 -16.85 -4.79 8.21
N SER A 73 -15.68 -4.22 7.90
CA SER A 73 -15.55 -2.76 7.77
C SER A 73 -16.15 -2.27 6.46
N GLU A 74 -16.61 -1.02 6.42
CA GLU A 74 -17.18 -0.43 5.21
C GLU A 74 -16.17 -0.35 4.07
N ALA A 75 -14.96 0.14 4.35
CA ALA A 75 -13.88 0.25 3.38
C ALA A 75 -13.43 -1.14 2.88
N GLY A 76 -13.28 -2.11 3.79
CA GLY A 76 -12.93 -3.49 3.44
C GLY A 76 -13.99 -4.14 2.56
N ASN A 77 -15.28 -4.01 2.90
CA ASN A 77 -16.37 -4.53 2.08
C ASN A 77 -16.38 -3.90 0.68
N ALA A 78 -16.18 -2.58 0.57
CA ALA A 78 -16.06 -1.90 -0.71
C ALA A 78 -14.88 -2.45 -1.56
N HIS A 79 -13.73 -2.72 -0.94
CA HIS A 79 -12.60 -3.37 -1.62
C HIS A 79 -12.92 -4.80 -2.08
N HIS A 80 -13.54 -5.61 -1.22
CA HIS A 80 -13.96 -6.98 -1.55
C HIS A 80 -14.85 -6.99 -2.79
N PHE A 81 -15.85 -6.10 -2.86
CA PHE A 81 -16.73 -5.99 -4.03
C PHE A 81 -15.96 -5.66 -5.32
N ARG A 82 -15.03 -4.71 -5.26
CA ARG A 82 -14.22 -4.29 -6.43
C ARG A 82 -13.27 -5.39 -6.89
N ILE A 83 -12.61 -6.08 -5.97
CA ILE A 83 -11.68 -7.14 -6.31
C ILE A 83 -12.43 -8.34 -6.90
N ARG A 84 -13.59 -8.68 -6.33
CA ARG A 84 -14.48 -9.69 -6.92
C ARG A 84 -14.92 -9.32 -8.34
N ASP A 85 -15.28 -8.06 -8.60
CA ASP A 85 -15.63 -7.58 -9.94
C ASP A 85 -14.45 -7.68 -10.92
N LYS A 86 -13.24 -7.28 -10.48
CA LYS A 86 -12.01 -7.43 -11.29
C LYS A 86 -11.72 -8.89 -11.62
N LEU A 87 -11.82 -9.80 -10.64
CA LEU A 87 -11.61 -11.23 -10.83
C LEU A 87 -12.60 -11.83 -11.83
N ARG A 88 -13.89 -11.47 -11.76
CA ARG A 88 -14.91 -11.89 -12.72
C ARG A 88 -14.59 -11.45 -14.17
N LYS A 89 -13.83 -10.36 -14.32
CA LYS A 89 -13.34 -9.83 -15.60
C LYS A 89 -11.97 -10.37 -15.99
N GLY A 90 -11.46 -11.40 -15.31
CA GLY A 90 -10.15 -12.01 -15.57
C GLY A 90 -8.95 -11.15 -15.12
N LYS A 91 -9.17 -10.09 -14.33
CA LYS A 91 -8.09 -9.20 -13.87
C LYS A 91 -7.65 -9.58 -12.45
N ASN A 92 -6.37 -9.36 -12.16
CA ASN A 92 -5.75 -9.55 -10.84
C ASN A 92 -5.74 -10.99 -10.31
N ALA A 93 -6.05 -12.01 -11.14
CA ALA A 93 -6.09 -13.40 -10.72
C ALA A 93 -4.75 -13.87 -10.11
N ALA A 94 -3.63 -13.55 -10.75
CA ALA A 94 -2.30 -13.91 -10.26
C ALA A 94 -1.99 -13.32 -8.86
N LEU A 95 -2.35 -12.04 -8.63
CA LEU A 95 -2.13 -11.40 -7.33
C LEU A 95 -3.01 -12.00 -6.25
N VAL A 96 -4.27 -12.31 -6.56
CA VAL A 96 -5.20 -12.94 -5.62
C VAL A 96 -4.73 -14.35 -5.27
N ASN A 97 -4.33 -15.14 -6.27
CA ASN A 97 -3.79 -16.49 -6.04
C ASN A 97 -2.54 -16.42 -5.16
N LYS A 98 -1.59 -15.52 -5.46
CA LYS A 98 -0.42 -15.28 -4.58
C LYS A 98 -0.85 -15.01 -3.14
N VAL A 99 -1.80 -14.10 -2.91
CA VAL A 99 -2.24 -13.76 -1.55
C VAL A 99 -2.93 -14.94 -0.85
N LEU A 100 -3.68 -15.77 -1.57
CA LEU A 100 -4.33 -16.96 -1.01
C LEU A 100 -3.30 -18.05 -0.67
N GLU A 101 -2.28 -18.25 -1.50
CA GLU A 101 -1.19 -19.20 -1.27
C GLU A 101 -0.34 -18.85 -0.04
N GLU A 102 -0.37 -17.59 0.42
CA GLU A 102 0.31 -17.16 1.65
C GLU A 102 -0.38 -17.67 2.92
N PHE A 103 -1.61 -18.18 2.85
CA PHE A 103 -2.30 -18.77 4.00
C PHE A 103 -1.92 -20.25 4.15
N THR A 104 -1.33 -20.61 5.29
CA THR A 104 -0.84 -21.97 5.55
C THR A 104 -1.12 -22.43 6.98
N HIS A 105 -1.35 -23.73 7.15
CA HIS A 105 -1.40 -24.38 8.46
C HIS A 105 -0.04 -24.89 8.92
N LYS A 106 1.02 -24.72 8.12
CA LYS A 106 2.37 -25.19 8.43
C LYS A 106 3.39 -24.07 8.33
N VAL A 107 4.08 -23.77 9.42
CA VAL A 107 5.12 -22.74 9.51
C VAL A 107 6.43 -23.40 9.93
N ARG A 108 7.48 -23.32 9.10
CA ARG A 108 8.80 -23.89 9.39
C ARG A 108 8.76 -25.34 9.90
N GLY A 109 7.90 -26.17 9.30
CA GLY A 109 7.74 -27.58 9.71
C GLY A 109 6.68 -27.82 10.78
N VAL A 110 6.26 -26.80 11.53
CA VAL A 110 5.31 -26.90 12.64
C VAL A 110 3.88 -26.72 12.14
N TYR A 111 3.01 -27.68 12.46
CA TYR A 111 1.57 -27.56 12.18
C TYR A 111 0.89 -26.70 13.25
N LEU A 112 0.03 -25.79 12.78
CA LEU A 112 -0.83 -24.99 13.63
C LEU A 112 -2.07 -25.80 14.05
N PRO A 113 -2.71 -25.47 15.19
CA PRO A 113 -4.01 -26.02 15.54
C PRO A 113 -5.03 -25.86 14.40
N PRO A 114 -6.01 -26.76 14.23
CA PRO A 114 -6.97 -26.72 13.11
C PRO A 114 -7.74 -25.41 12.96
N THR A 115 -7.93 -24.68 14.06
CA THR A 115 -8.65 -23.40 14.10
C THR A 115 -7.77 -22.19 13.78
N ARG A 116 -6.49 -22.39 13.43
CA ARG A 116 -5.52 -21.33 13.19
C ARG A 116 -4.86 -21.48 11.83
N VAL A 117 -4.60 -20.34 11.20
CA VAL A 117 -3.85 -20.22 9.95
C VAL A 117 -2.78 -19.15 10.13
N ALA A 118 -1.62 -19.36 9.55
CA ALA A 118 -0.60 -18.32 9.42
C ALA A 118 -0.69 -17.68 8.03
N LYS A 119 -0.40 -16.39 7.98
CA LYS A 119 -0.24 -15.65 6.73
C LYS A 119 1.23 -15.32 6.53
N LEU A 120 1.88 -15.97 5.55
CA LEU A 120 3.28 -15.73 5.20
C LEU A 120 3.37 -14.56 4.21
N ILE A 121 3.52 -13.35 4.73
CA ILE A 121 3.61 -12.15 3.88
C ILE A 121 4.99 -11.99 3.23
N ASP A 122 5.00 -11.42 2.04
CA ASP A 122 6.18 -10.89 1.37
C ASP A 122 6.65 -9.64 2.12
N HIS A 123 7.54 -9.87 3.10
CA HIS A 123 8.02 -8.85 4.02
C HIS A 123 8.59 -7.63 3.30
N GLY A 124 9.40 -7.85 2.25
CA GLY A 124 10.02 -6.76 1.50
C GLY A 124 9.00 -5.80 0.92
N ARG A 125 7.99 -6.34 0.21
CA ARG A 125 6.94 -5.52 -0.42
C ARG A 125 6.03 -4.86 0.61
N PHE A 126 5.66 -5.60 1.65
CA PHE A 126 4.77 -5.10 2.70
C PHE A 126 5.39 -3.93 3.46
N PHE A 127 6.61 -4.12 3.96
CA PHE A 127 7.31 -3.08 4.74
C PHE A 127 7.79 -1.92 3.88
N ARG A 128 8.06 -2.12 2.58
CA ARG A 128 8.35 -1.03 1.65
C ARG A 128 7.20 -0.04 1.52
N VAL A 129 5.95 -0.50 1.46
CA VAL A 129 4.76 0.38 1.46
C VAL A 129 4.52 1.01 2.81
N LEU A 130 4.64 0.24 3.90
CA LEU A 130 4.49 0.78 5.25
C LEU A 130 5.50 1.90 5.51
N TRP A 131 6.76 1.69 5.13
CA TRP A 131 7.81 2.69 5.28
C TRP A 131 7.58 3.90 4.37
N LYS A 132 7.15 3.71 3.12
CA LYS A 132 6.71 4.81 2.26
C LYS A 132 5.67 5.70 2.95
N ILE A 133 4.64 5.12 3.56
CA ILE A 133 3.61 5.86 4.28
C ILE A 133 4.21 6.69 5.42
N ILE A 134 5.05 6.07 6.25
CA ILE A 134 5.70 6.75 7.38
C ILE A 134 6.59 7.90 6.88
N ARG A 135 7.42 7.67 5.88
CA ARG A 135 8.29 8.70 5.28
C ARG A 135 7.49 9.85 4.70
N GLY A 136 6.40 9.56 3.99
CA GLY A 136 5.56 10.58 3.36
C GLY A 136 4.81 11.43 4.40
N LEU A 137 4.27 10.81 5.45
CA LEU A 137 3.62 11.52 6.55
C LEU A 137 4.63 12.37 7.32
N HIS A 138 5.80 11.81 7.65
CA HIS A 138 6.87 12.53 8.31
C HIS A 138 7.31 13.74 7.49
N TYR A 139 7.67 13.55 6.21
CA TYR A 139 8.07 14.63 5.32
C TYR A 139 6.98 15.69 5.15
N HIS A 140 5.71 15.28 5.08
CA HIS A 140 4.60 16.24 5.04
C HIS A 140 4.56 17.13 6.30
N HIS A 141 4.85 16.59 7.49
CA HIS A 141 4.80 17.35 8.73
C HIS A 141 6.09 18.11 9.05
N THR A 142 7.26 17.49 8.90
CA THR A 142 8.56 18.03 9.34
C THR A 142 9.37 18.65 8.21
N ARG A 143 9.11 18.25 6.96
CA ARG A 143 9.93 18.55 5.78
C ARG A 143 11.32 17.92 5.78
N GLU A 144 11.58 17.06 6.74
CA GLU A 144 12.79 16.25 6.79
C GLU A 144 12.56 14.95 5.98
N ILE A 145 13.59 14.55 5.23
CA ILE A 145 13.53 13.32 4.43
C ILE A 145 14.17 12.20 5.23
N LEU A 146 13.36 11.22 5.59
CA LEU A 146 13.85 9.98 6.19
C LEU A 146 14.57 9.11 5.15
N PRO A 147 15.57 8.31 5.56
CA PRO A 147 16.29 7.39 4.68
C PRO A 147 15.37 6.47 3.88
N GLU A 148 15.84 6.02 2.70
CA GLU A 148 15.05 5.14 1.84
C GLU A 148 14.79 3.77 2.47
N GLU A 149 15.75 3.26 3.23
CA GLU A 149 15.63 1.99 3.95
C GLU A 149 15.38 2.20 5.43
N TRP A 150 14.53 1.34 6.01
CA TRP A 150 14.30 1.30 7.44
C TRP A 150 15.54 0.72 8.13
N GLY A 151 16.17 1.49 9.04
CA GLY A 151 17.47 1.14 9.64
C GLY A 151 17.50 -0.06 10.60
N MET A 152 16.40 -0.81 10.78
CA MET A 152 16.43 -2.06 11.55
C MET A 152 16.80 -3.23 10.64
N ARG A 153 18.02 -3.71 10.80
CA ARG A 153 18.46 -5.02 10.31
C ARG A 153 17.88 -6.08 11.26
N TYR A 154 17.03 -6.96 10.76
CA TYR A 154 16.56 -8.16 11.48
C TYR A 154 17.47 -9.35 11.20
#